data_AF-X0XEI1-F1
#
_entry.id   AF-X0XEI1-F1
#
_cell.length_a   1.000
_cell.length_b   1.000
_cell.length_c   1.000
_cell.angle_alpha   90.00
_cell.angle_beta   90.00
_cell.angle_gamma   90.00
#
_symmetry.space_group_name_H-M   'P 1'
#
loop_
_entity.id
_entity.type
_entity.pdbx_description
1 polymer ?
#
loop_
_entity_poly.entity_id
_entity_poly.type
_entity_poly.pdbx_seq_one_letter_code
_entity_poly.pdbx_strand_id
1 'polypeptide(L)'
;IQEMQTKQETAEPKLGATQVKCKYVIPVVQVSFFPVKRGWIDTGSTGGQWDNTLEYTRDKVQRLSLGVMSALQEGSRYHGYKTPNAKPSLEYKIVKTIELFKPLPYYKGKDSKLERDYRTIMNEIDIKYWVEQRGVKEVWIWGYPAGKVRVCESNMSSRYGDISNSNRDRKDLPILRNTYTVYSYNYARGVPEAVENHMHQIEALLRHIDYDLFWKHFVGYFPTGQWSKSPTDISKDRRCGWSHYPPNAESDY
;
A
#
# COMPACT_ATOMS: atom_id res chain seq x y z
N ILE A 1 -20.55 -39.22 -61.32
CA ILE A 1 -20.78 -39.78 -59.96
C ILE A 1 -19.46 -39.54 -59.22
N GLN A 2 -19.29 -38.36 -58.61
CA GLN A 2 -19.73 -38.02 -57.23
C GLN A 2 -18.68 -38.53 -56.22
N GLU A 3 -18.06 -37.78 -55.32
CA GLU A 3 -18.09 -36.38 -54.91
C GLU A 3 -16.79 -36.17 -54.11
N MET A 4 -16.23 -34.97 -54.18
CA MET A 4 -15.13 -34.55 -53.31
C MET A 4 -15.60 -34.56 -51.85
N GLN A 5 -14.92 -35.33 -50.98
CA GLN A 5 -15.13 -35.23 -49.54
C GLN A 5 -14.31 -34.06 -48.98
N THR A 6 -14.98 -32.92 -48.89
CA THR A 6 -14.57 -31.77 -48.08
C THR A 6 -14.73 -32.16 -46.61
N LYS A 7 -13.62 -32.40 -45.89
CA LYS A 7 -13.65 -32.47 -44.43
C LYS A 7 -13.75 -31.06 -43.87
N GLN A 8 -14.98 -30.67 -43.52
CA GLN A 8 -15.27 -29.57 -42.61
C GLN A 8 -14.98 -30.08 -41.19
N GLU A 9 -13.84 -29.70 -40.63
CA GLU A 9 -13.58 -29.92 -39.21
C GLU A 9 -14.14 -28.72 -38.43
N THR A 10 -15.19 -29.02 -37.67
CA THR A 10 -15.96 -28.10 -36.86
C THR A 10 -15.10 -27.56 -35.72
N ALA A 11 -15.10 -26.24 -35.57
CA ALA A 11 -14.40 -25.55 -34.50
C ALA A 11 -14.77 -26.13 -33.13
N GLU A 12 -13.77 -26.51 -32.34
CA GLU A 12 -13.96 -26.92 -30.95
C GLU A 12 -14.69 -25.83 -30.17
N PRO A 13 -15.70 -26.18 -29.35
CA PRO A 13 -16.44 -25.20 -28.58
C PRO A 13 -15.48 -24.54 -27.58
N LYS A 14 -15.38 -23.20 -27.68
CA LYS A 14 -14.75 -22.35 -26.68
C LYS A 14 -15.18 -22.83 -25.30
N LEU A 15 -14.22 -23.28 -24.49
CA LEU A 15 -14.41 -23.44 -23.05
C LEU A 15 -14.98 -22.13 -22.52
N GLY A 16 -16.27 -22.13 -22.21
CA GLY A 16 -16.91 -21.10 -21.43
C GLY A 16 -16.18 -21.08 -20.09
N ALA A 17 -15.37 -20.05 -19.88
CA ALA A 17 -14.77 -19.77 -18.59
C ALA A 17 -15.83 -19.21 -17.64
N THR A 18 -16.87 -19.99 -17.35
CA THR A 18 -17.66 -19.83 -16.13
C THR A 18 -16.87 -20.47 -14.99
N GLN A 19 -15.76 -19.83 -14.64
CA GLN A 19 -15.10 -20.06 -13.37
C GLN A 19 -14.64 -18.72 -12.79
N VAL A 20 -15.61 -17.83 -12.50
CA VAL A 20 -15.33 -16.67 -11.66
C VAL A 20 -15.22 -17.15 -10.22
N LYS A 21 -14.06 -17.70 -9.89
CA LYS A 21 -13.69 -18.02 -8.51
C LYS A 21 -12.22 -17.70 -8.28
N CYS A 22 -11.88 -16.42 -8.23
CA CYS A 22 -10.69 -15.96 -7.51
C CYS A 22 -10.82 -14.48 -7.19
N LYS A 23 -11.52 -14.15 -6.09
CA LYS A 23 -11.21 -12.93 -5.35
C LYS A 23 -9.98 -13.24 -4.50
N TYR A 24 -8.92 -12.47 -4.66
CA TYR A 24 -7.78 -12.53 -3.76
C TYR A 24 -8.12 -11.76 -2.49
N VAL A 25 -8.36 -12.50 -1.41
CA VAL A 25 -8.65 -11.89 -0.12
C VAL A 25 -7.33 -11.41 0.50
N ILE A 26 -7.29 -10.13 0.86
CA ILE A 26 -6.17 -9.50 1.55
C ILE A 26 -6.56 -9.28 3.01
N PRO A 27 -6.21 -10.20 3.93
CA PRO A 27 -6.45 -10.04 5.36
C PRO A 27 -5.48 -9.00 5.97
N VAL A 28 -6.05 -8.03 6.67
CA VAL A 28 -5.38 -6.86 7.22
C VAL A 28 -5.54 -6.80 8.74
N VAL A 29 -4.45 -6.50 9.44
CA VAL A 29 -4.52 -6.01 10.83
C VAL A 29 -4.41 -4.50 10.82
N GLN A 30 -5.40 -3.81 11.37
CA GLN A 30 -5.35 -2.37 11.58
C GLN A 30 -4.88 -2.07 13.00
N VAL A 31 -3.89 -1.19 13.12
CA VAL A 31 -3.36 -0.71 14.40
C VAL A 31 -3.43 0.81 14.41
N SER A 32 -4.12 1.39 15.38
CA SER A 32 -4.28 2.83 15.48
C SER A 32 -3.68 3.34 16.78
N PHE A 33 -2.81 4.34 16.68
CA PHE A 33 -2.19 4.99 17.84
C PHE A 33 -2.85 6.34 18.11
N PHE A 34 -3.45 6.49 19.28
CA PHE A 34 -4.09 7.72 19.71
C PHE A 34 -3.40 8.22 20.99
N PRO A 35 -2.51 9.22 20.93
CA PRO A 35 -1.96 9.81 22.14
C PRO A 35 -3.05 10.67 22.76
N VAL A 36 -3.70 10.21 23.83
CA VAL A 36 -4.88 10.90 24.39
C VAL A 36 -4.52 11.66 25.65
N LYS A 37 -5.01 12.90 25.75
CA LYS A 37 -4.94 13.73 26.95
C LYS A 37 -6.29 14.41 27.14
N ARG A 38 -7.00 14.07 28.23
CA ARG A 38 -8.30 14.65 28.60
C ARG A 38 -9.37 14.55 27.49
N GLY A 39 -9.44 13.41 26.79
CA GLY A 39 -10.42 13.17 25.72
C GLY A 39 -10.03 13.73 24.34
N TRP A 40 -8.92 14.45 24.25
CA TRP A 40 -8.37 15.01 23.02
C TRP A 40 -7.11 14.25 22.60
N ILE A 41 -6.79 14.31 21.31
CA ILE A 41 -5.46 13.93 20.84
C ILE A 41 -4.45 14.95 21.38
N ASP A 42 -3.41 14.47 22.04
CA ASP A 42 -2.35 15.28 22.61
C ASP A 42 -1.52 15.92 21.49
N THR A 43 -1.78 17.21 21.23
CA THR A 43 -1.11 18.00 20.20
C THR A 43 0.40 18.09 20.39
N GLY A 44 0.89 18.00 21.64
CA GLY A 44 2.32 17.92 21.94
C GLY A 44 2.95 16.66 21.34
N SER A 45 2.30 15.51 21.50
CA SER A 45 2.73 14.25 20.91
C SER A 45 2.70 14.29 19.38
N THR A 46 1.72 14.97 18.77
CA THR A 46 1.59 15.07 17.31
C THR A 46 2.45 16.16 16.67
N GLY A 47 3.26 16.88 17.45
CA GLY A 47 4.05 18.02 16.94
C GLY A 47 3.17 19.16 16.43
N GLY A 48 1.96 19.31 16.96
CA GLY A 48 0.98 20.34 16.58
C GLY A 48 0.24 20.08 15.28
N GLN A 49 0.41 18.91 14.64
CA GLN A 49 -0.16 18.64 13.31
C GLN A 49 -1.59 18.09 13.34
N TRP A 50 -2.10 17.72 14.52
CA TRP A 50 -3.46 17.22 14.67
C TRP A 50 -4.02 17.57 16.04
N ASP A 51 -5.08 18.37 16.04
CA ASP A 51 -5.78 18.86 17.23
C ASP A 51 -7.28 18.59 17.09
N ASN A 52 -7.71 17.43 17.57
CA ASN A 52 -9.12 16.99 17.52
C ASN A 52 -9.42 16.07 18.71
N THR A 53 -10.72 15.84 18.96
CA THR A 53 -11.15 14.87 19.97
C THR A 53 -10.73 13.45 19.57
N LEU A 54 -10.59 12.57 20.56
CA LEU A 54 -10.38 11.14 20.32
C LEU A 54 -11.51 10.56 19.46
N GLU A 55 -12.76 10.89 19.78
CA GLU A 55 -13.95 10.40 19.08
C GLU A 55 -13.92 10.76 17.59
N TYR A 56 -13.74 12.04 17.27
CA TYR A 56 -13.61 12.49 15.89
C TYR A 56 -12.47 11.79 15.15
N THR A 57 -11.33 11.59 15.83
CA THR A 57 -10.15 10.95 15.22
C THR A 57 -10.40 9.47 14.94
N ARG A 58 -11.07 8.75 15.84
CA ARG A 58 -11.46 7.34 15.64
C ARG A 58 -12.43 7.19 14.47
N ASP A 59 -13.46 8.04 14.41
CA ASP A 59 -14.42 8.05 13.31
C ASP A 59 -13.76 8.38 11.98
N LYS A 60 -12.82 9.34 11.98
CA LYS A 60 -12.04 9.67 10.79
C LYS A 60 -11.20 8.47 10.34
N VAL A 61 -10.46 7.81 11.25
CA VAL A 61 -9.67 6.61 10.92
C VAL A 61 -10.55 5.51 10.33
N GLN A 62 -11.73 5.26 10.89
CA GLN A 62 -12.65 4.26 10.35
C GLN A 62 -13.09 4.61 8.91
N ARG A 63 -13.50 5.87 8.67
CA ARG A 63 -13.88 6.33 7.33
C ARG A 63 -12.73 6.24 6.34
N LEU A 64 -11.52 6.63 6.76
CA LEU A 64 -10.33 6.54 5.92
C LEU A 64 -10.01 5.08 5.56
N SER A 65 -10.02 4.16 6.52
CA SER A 65 -9.79 2.73 6.26
C SER A 65 -10.80 2.14 5.27
N LEU A 66 -12.08 2.45 5.42
CA LEU A 66 -13.11 2.02 4.47
C LEU A 66 -12.90 2.62 3.08
N GLY A 67 -12.51 3.89 3.01
CA GLY A 67 -12.16 4.57 1.77
C GLY A 67 -10.97 3.93 1.06
N VAL A 68 -9.89 3.63 1.81
CA VAL A 68 -8.70 2.94 1.29
C VAL A 68 -9.07 1.55 0.77
N MET A 69 -9.81 0.76 1.55
CA MET A 69 -10.29 -0.56 1.11
C MET A 69 -11.10 -0.45 -0.19
N SER A 70 -12.03 0.52 -0.25
CA SER A 70 -12.84 0.75 -1.45
C SER A 70 -11.99 1.09 -2.67
N ALA A 71 -11.07 2.06 -2.52
CA ALA A 71 -10.20 2.51 -3.60
C ALA A 71 -9.28 1.39 -4.12
N LEU A 72 -8.65 0.61 -3.23
CA LEU A 72 -7.76 -0.49 -3.64
C LEU A 72 -8.52 -1.64 -4.31
N GLN A 73 -9.74 -1.93 -3.86
CA GLN A 73 -10.59 -2.92 -4.52
C GLN A 73 -11.04 -2.42 -5.89
N GLU A 74 -11.51 -1.18 -5.99
CA GLU A 74 -11.93 -0.58 -7.25
C GLU A 74 -10.77 -0.54 -8.26
N GLY A 75 -9.58 -0.13 -7.81
CA GLY A 75 -8.36 -0.12 -8.63
C GLY A 75 -7.92 -1.51 -9.12
N SER A 76 -8.42 -2.60 -8.52
CA SER A 76 -8.11 -3.97 -8.93
C SER A 76 -9.01 -4.54 -10.03
N ARG A 77 -9.92 -3.72 -10.58
CA ARG A 77 -10.83 -4.12 -11.65
C ARG A 77 -10.09 -4.19 -12.98
N TYR A 78 -10.02 -5.38 -13.56
CA TYR A 78 -9.48 -5.54 -14.91
C TYR A 78 -10.42 -4.93 -15.95
N HIS A 79 -9.91 -3.94 -16.71
CA HIS A 79 -10.66 -3.24 -17.76
C HIS A 79 -11.99 -2.59 -17.29
N GLY A 80 -12.05 -2.07 -16.06
CA GLY A 80 -13.25 -1.42 -15.52
C GLY A 80 -13.81 -0.29 -16.40
N TYR A 81 -12.94 0.46 -17.08
CA TYR A 81 -13.31 1.53 -18.02
C TYR A 81 -14.09 1.02 -19.25
N LYS A 82 -13.84 -0.22 -19.69
CA LYS A 82 -14.50 -0.84 -20.86
C LYS A 82 -15.68 -1.71 -20.43
N THR A 83 -15.62 -2.29 -19.24
CA THR A 83 -16.65 -3.18 -18.71
C THR A 83 -17.12 -2.64 -17.37
N PRO A 84 -18.15 -1.79 -17.33
CA PRO A 84 -18.61 -1.12 -16.12
C PRO A 84 -19.07 -2.06 -15.00
N ASN A 85 -19.34 -3.33 -15.31
CA ASN A 85 -19.71 -4.37 -14.34
C ASN A 85 -18.55 -5.32 -14.01
N ALA A 86 -17.32 -5.05 -14.47
CA ALA A 86 -16.14 -5.83 -14.11
C ALA A 86 -16.00 -5.85 -12.58
N LYS A 87 -15.78 -7.02 -11.98
CA LYS A 87 -15.65 -7.15 -10.53
C LYS A 87 -14.19 -6.89 -10.10
N PRO A 88 -13.97 -6.29 -8.93
CA PRO A 88 -12.65 -6.26 -8.29
C PRO A 88 -12.00 -7.64 -8.21
N SER A 89 -10.69 -7.68 -8.44
CA SER A 89 -9.87 -8.89 -8.26
C SER A 89 -9.43 -9.06 -6.81
N LEU A 90 -9.28 -7.95 -6.07
CA LEU A 90 -8.91 -7.92 -4.66
C LEU A 90 -10.14 -7.75 -3.77
N GLU A 91 -10.10 -8.36 -2.59
CA GLU A 91 -11.06 -8.15 -1.50
C GLU A 91 -10.30 -7.91 -0.21
N TYR A 92 -10.26 -6.68 0.28
CA TYR A 92 -9.60 -6.35 1.54
C TYR A 92 -10.51 -6.70 2.71
N LYS A 93 -9.94 -7.27 3.78
CA LYS A 93 -10.67 -7.59 5.01
C LYS A 93 -9.84 -7.20 6.22
N ILE A 94 -10.32 -6.24 7.00
CA ILE A 94 -9.78 -5.99 8.33
C ILE A 94 -10.22 -7.15 9.22
N VAL A 95 -9.27 -8.03 9.57
CA VAL A 95 -9.52 -9.20 10.43
C VAL A 95 -9.35 -8.88 11.91
N LYS A 96 -8.68 -7.75 12.22
CA LYS A 96 -8.50 -7.24 13.57
C LYS A 96 -8.25 -5.74 13.53
N THR A 97 -8.89 -5.02 14.45
CA THR A 97 -8.57 -3.63 14.80
C THR A 97 -7.99 -3.61 16.20
N ILE A 98 -6.88 -2.89 16.39
CA ILE A 98 -6.19 -2.68 17.66
C ILE A 98 -6.05 -1.17 17.84
N GLU A 99 -6.55 -0.64 18.95
CA GLU A 99 -6.38 0.76 19.31
C GLU A 99 -5.47 0.86 20.53
N LEU A 100 -4.47 1.74 20.43
CA LEU A 100 -3.47 1.96 21.46
C LEU A 100 -3.52 3.43 21.89
N PHE A 101 -3.91 3.67 23.13
CA PHE A 101 -4.08 5.02 23.69
C PHE A 101 -2.77 5.59 24.22
N LYS A 102 -1.76 5.62 23.35
CA LYS A 102 -0.41 6.07 23.67
C LYS A 102 0.28 6.64 22.43
N PRO A 103 1.38 7.40 22.60
CA PRO A 103 2.18 7.85 21.47
C PRO A 103 2.72 6.69 20.62
N LEU A 104 2.96 6.96 19.34
CA LEU A 104 3.68 6.03 18.47
C LEU A 104 5.10 5.82 19.04
N PRO A 105 5.61 4.58 19.08
CA PRO A 105 6.96 4.34 19.55
C PRO A 105 7.98 4.76 18.49
N TYR A 106 9.00 5.47 18.94
CA TYR A 106 10.10 5.96 18.12
C TYR A 106 11.44 5.71 18.81
N TYR A 107 12.50 5.57 18.02
CA TYR A 107 13.88 5.57 18.52
C TYR A 107 14.69 6.65 17.79
N LYS A 108 15.83 7.04 18.38
CA LYS A 108 16.75 8.01 17.76
C LYS A 108 17.59 7.29 16.69
N GLY A 109 17.35 7.64 15.42
CA GLY A 109 18.13 7.16 14.28
C GLY A 109 19.52 7.77 14.20
N LYS A 110 20.32 7.30 13.22
CA LYS A 110 21.74 7.70 13.05
C LYS A 110 21.91 9.21 12.81
N ASP A 111 20.97 9.84 12.10
CA ASP A 111 21.00 11.28 11.79
C ASP A 111 20.34 12.14 12.88
N SER A 112 20.15 11.60 14.09
CA SER A 112 19.36 12.21 15.18
C SER A 112 17.88 12.48 14.85
N LYS A 113 17.39 12.05 13.69
CA LYS A 113 15.96 12.00 13.36
C LYS A 113 15.31 10.87 14.13
N LEU A 114 14.05 11.05 14.51
CA LEU A 114 13.27 9.98 15.11
C LEU A 114 12.84 9.00 14.01
N GLU A 115 13.03 7.71 14.25
CA GLU A 115 12.59 6.64 13.36
C GLU A 115 11.52 5.82 14.05
N ARG A 116 10.55 5.31 13.28
CA ARG A 116 9.46 4.50 13.81
C ARG A 116 9.99 3.17 14.30
N ASP A 117 9.67 2.81 15.54
CA ASP A 117 10.05 1.52 16.12
C ASP A 117 9.04 0.45 15.74
N TYR A 118 9.14 -0.03 14.48
CA TYR A 118 8.25 -1.07 13.99
C TYR A 118 8.35 -2.36 14.81
N ARG A 119 9.53 -2.71 15.35
CA ARG A 119 9.73 -3.92 16.15
C ARG A 119 8.90 -3.88 17.43
N THR A 120 8.90 -2.75 18.13
CA THR A 120 8.06 -2.57 19.33
C THR A 120 6.57 -2.69 18.99
N ILE A 121 6.12 -2.05 17.90
CA ILE A 121 4.71 -2.15 17.45
C ILE A 121 4.34 -3.60 17.11
N MET A 122 5.16 -4.26 16.29
CA MET A 122 4.92 -5.62 15.83
C MET A 122 4.89 -6.64 16.98
N ASN A 123 5.73 -6.45 17.99
CA ASN A 123 5.73 -7.30 19.20
C ASN A 123 4.47 -7.10 20.02
N GLU A 124 4.04 -5.84 20.24
CA GLU A 124 2.86 -5.52 21.04
C GLU A 124 1.56 -6.08 20.45
N ILE A 125 1.46 -6.16 19.12
CA ILE A 125 0.28 -6.72 18.45
C ILE A 125 0.36 -8.23 18.21
N ASP A 126 1.44 -8.89 18.63
CA ASP A 126 1.75 -10.29 18.33
C ASP A 126 1.66 -10.60 16.82
N ILE A 127 2.47 -9.89 16.02
CA ILE A 127 2.40 -10.00 14.56
C ILE A 127 2.62 -11.45 14.06
N LYS A 128 3.41 -12.24 14.80
CA LYS A 128 3.72 -13.62 14.45
C LYS A 128 2.45 -14.47 14.40
N TYR A 129 1.61 -14.37 15.42
CA TYR A 129 0.30 -15.04 15.44
C TYR A 129 -0.54 -14.64 14.22
N TRP A 130 -0.68 -13.34 13.96
CA TRP A 130 -1.51 -12.83 12.87
C TRP A 130 -1.04 -13.28 11.48
N VAL A 131 0.26 -13.21 11.21
CA VAL A 131 0.82 -13.53 9.89
C VAL A 131 0.94 -15.04 9.67
N GLU A 132 1.41 -15.79 10.67
CA GLU A 132 1.70 -17.22 10.49
C GLU A 132 0.49 -18.12 10.76
N GLN A 133 -0.42 -17.71 11.65
CA GLN A 133 -1.58 -18.53 12.04
C GLN A 133 -2.89 -17.99 11.45
N ARG A 134 -3.04 -16.67 11.31
CA ARG A 134 -4.25 -16.03 10.77
C ARG A 134 -4.13 -15.61 9.31
N GLY A 135 -2.96 -15.79 8.71
CA GLY A 135 -2.72 -15.56 7.28
C GLY A 135 -2.69 -14.09 6.87
N VAL A 136 -2.52 -13.16 7.83
CA VAL A 136 -2.46 -11.72 7.58
C VAL A 136 -1.35 -11.39 6.57
N LYS A 137 -1.69 -10.54 5.60
CA LYS A 137 -0.81 -10.10 4.52
C LYS A 137 -0.32 -8.67 4.72
N GLU A 138 -1.14 -7.85 5.37
CA GLU A 138 -0.84 -6.44 5.57
C GLU A 138 -1.13 -5.98 7.00
N VAL A 139 -0.31 -5.04 7.46
CA VAL A 139 -0.53 -4.32 8.72
C VAL A 139 -0.67 -2.84 8.39
N TRP A 140 -1.81 -2.26 8.73
CA TRP A 140 -2.10 -0.84 8.51
C TRP A 140 -1.94 -0.10 9.82
N ILE A 141 -0.91 0.75 9.91
CA ILE A 141 -0.63 1.56 11.10
C ILE A 141 -1.18 2.97 10.87
N TRP A 142 -2.28 3.31 11.53
CA TRP A 142 -2.77 4.68 11.61
C TRP A 142 -2.10 5.43 12.74
N GLY A 143 -1.52 6.57 12.41
CA GLY A 143 -0.98 7.50 13.37
C GLY A 143 -0.86 8.90 12.80
N TYR A 144 0.19 9.59 13.20
CA TYR A 144 0.43 11.00 12.90
C TYR A 144 1.91 11.20 12.58
N PRO A 145 2.29 12.25 11.86
CA PRO A 145 3.67 12.65 11.73
C PRO A 145 4.03 13.42 13.00
N ALA A 146 5.02 12.96 13.75
CA ALA A 146 5.58 13.77 14.82
C ALA A 146 6.76 14.57 14.28
N GLY A 147 6.51 15.75 13.71
CA GLY A 147 7.54 16.72 13.29
C GLY A 147 8.77 16.10 12.60
N LYS A 148 9.88 15.91 13.33
CA LYS A 148 11.17 15.38 12.86
C LYS A 148 11.23 13.85 12.67
N VAL A 149 10.10 13.16 12.69
CA VAL A 149 10.03 11.71 12.46
C VAL A 149 10.20 11.39 10.98
N ARG A 150 11.13 10.49 10.66
CA ARG A 150 11.18 9.82 9.36
C ARG A 150 10.11 8.73 9.35
N VAL A 151 9.09 8.91 8.52
CA VAL A 151 8.05 7.90 8.26
C VAL A 151 8.35 7.27 6.91
N CYS A 152 8.39 5.94 6.84
CA CYS A 152 8.36 5.22 5.57
C CYS A 152 6.91 4.87 5.27
N GLU A 153 6.45 5.14 4.07
CA GLU A 153 5.07 4.90 3.62
C GLU A 153 4.69 3.42 3.66
N SER A 154 5.64 2.57 3.25
CA SER A 154 5.55 1.12 3.33
C SER A 154 6.84 0.50 3.86
N ASN A 155 6.72 -0.69 4.43
CA ASN A 155 7.82 -1.56 4.82
C ASN A 155 7.44 -3.03 4.55
N MET A 156 8.40 -3.94 4.37
CA MET A 156 8.12 -5.32 3.99
C MET A 156 9.04 -6.30 4.71
N SER A 157 8.45 -7.27 5.42
CA SER A 157 9.19 -8.38 6.00
C SER A 157 9.06 -9.62 5.14
N SER A 158 10.18 -10.25 4.82
CA SER A 158 10.25 -11.50 4.06
C SER A 158 11.59 -12.19 4.33
N ARG A 159 11.57 -13.54 4.33
CA ARG A 159 12.79 -14.35 4.42
C ARG A 159 13.77 -14.13 3.27
N TYR A 160 13.30 -13.57 2.16
CA TYR A 160 14.08 -13.31 0.95
C TYR A 160 14.62 -11.88 0.87
N GLY A 161 14.35 -11.05 1.87
CA GLY A 161 14.78 -9.65 1.92
C GLY A 161 13.61 -8.67 1.83
N ASP A 162 13.93 -7.40 2.06
CA ASP A 162 12.98 -6.30 2.09
C ASP A 162 12.98 -5.57 0.73
N ILE A 163 11.81 -5.58 0.07
CA ILE A 163 11.56 -4.90 -1.19
C ILE A 163 10.46 -3.85 -0.97
N SER A 164 10.67 -2.95 -0.02
CA SER A 164 9.73 -1.87 0.28
C SER A 164 10.16 -0.49 -0.18
N ASN A 165 9.25 0.48 -0.07
CA ASN A 165 9.50 1.91 -0.17
C ASN A 165 10.00 2.48 1.17
N SER A 166 11.12 1.92 1.66
CA SER A 166 11.75 2.29 2.92
C SER A 166 13.28 2.31 2.78
N ASN A 167 13.98 2.49 3.91
CA ASN A 167 15.43 2.30 4.00
C ASN A 167 15.87 0.83 3.84
N ARG A 168 14.91 -0.12 3.82
CA ARG A 168 15.12 -1.57 3.66
C ARG A 168 15.98 -2.21 4.74
N ASP A 169 15.84 -1.76 5.98
CA ASP A 169 16.60 -2.30 7.11
C ASP A 169 16.02 -3.64 7.56
N ARG A 170 16.74 -4.74 7.29
CA ARG A 170 16.33 -6.09 7.70
C ARG A 170 16.13 -6.27 9.21
N LYS A 171 16.52 -5.32 10.05
CA LYS A 171 16.39 -5.36 11.51
C LYS A 171 15.19 -4.60 12.04
N ASP A 172 14.43 -3.87 11.22
CA ASP A 172 13.31 -3.06 11.70
C ASP A 172 12.03 -3.87 11.93
N LEU A 173 11.77 -4.90 11.12
CA LEU A 173 10.64 -5.82 11.23
C LEU A 173 11.06 -7.23 11.68
N PRO A 174 10.21 -7.94 12.43
CA PRO A 174 10.37 -9.37 12.65
C PRO A 174 10.35 -10.16 11.33
N ILE A 175 11.39 -10.97 11.08
CA ILE A 175 11.41 -11.91 9.97
C ILE A 175 10.60 -13.15 10.35
N LEU A 176 9.53 -13.39 9.61
CA LEU A 176 8.60 -14.51 9.82
C LEU A 176 8.68 -15.52 8.68
N ARG A 177 8.00 -16.66 8.84
CA ARG A 177 7.89 -17.67 7.78
C ARG A 177 7.17 -17.13 6.54
N ASN A 178 6.15 -16.31 6.75
CA ASN A 178 5.35 -15.70 5.69
C ASN A 178 5.68 -14.22 5.54
N THR A 179 5.69 -13.75 4.30
CA THR A 179 5.85 -12.34 3.96
C THR A 179 4.64 -11.52 4.40
N TYR A 180 4.89 -10.32 4.91
CA TYR A 180 3.86 -9.32 5.15
C TYR A 180 4.37 -7.90 4.88
N THR A 181 3.46 -7.01 4.52
CA THR A 181 3.73 -5.60 4.25
C THR A 181 3.14 -4.74 5.36
N VAL A 182 3.84 -3.69 5.77
CA VAL A 182 3.38 -2.72 6.76
C VAL A 182 3.19 -1.38 6.06
N TYR A 183 2.02 -0.78 6.20
CA TYR A 183 1.73 0.56 5.70
C TYR A 183 1.58 1.55 6.85
N SER A 184 2.16 2.73 6.66
CA SER A 184 2.23 3.77 7.66
C SER A 184 1.36 4.95 7.26
N TYR A 185 0.13 4.98 7.76
CA TYR A 185 -0.83 6.02 7.42
C TYR A 185 -0.83 7.18 8.43
N ASN A 186 -1.23 8.34 7.91
CA ASN A 186 -1.40 9.56 8.66
C ASN A 186 -2.89 9.93 8.72
N TYR A 187 -3.52 9.83 9.90
CA TYR A 187 -4.92 10.19 10.06
C TYR A 187 -5.19 11.71 9.91
N ALA A 188 -4.17 12.55 9.85
CA ALA A 188 -4.31 13.96 9.49
C ALA A 188 -4.55 14.18 7.99
N ARG A 189 -4.26 13.18 7.15
CA ARG A 189 -4.42 13.21 5.68
C ARG A 189 -5.74 12.58 5.23
N GLY A 190 -5.86 12.34 3.92
CA GLY A 190 -7.01 11.72 3.28
C GLY A 190 -6.77 10.28 2.84
N VAL A 191 -7.76 9.75 2.12
CA VAL A 191 -7.68 8.45 1.45
C VAL A 191 -6.60 8.42 0.35
N PRO A 192 -6.44 9.47 -0.49
CA PRO A 192 -5.44 9.46 -1.56
C PRO A 192 -4.02 9.18 -1.05
N GLU A 193 -3.58 9.86 0.01
CA GLU A 193 -2.23 9.68 0.56
C GLU A 193 -2.03 8.29 1.21
N ALA A 194 -3.10 7.67 1.70
CA ALA A 194 -3.01 6.29 2.18
C ALA A 194 -2.97 5.28 1.03
N VAL A 195 -3.63 5.55 -0.10
CA VAL A 195 -3.56 4.74 -1.32
C VAL A 195 -2.20 4.90 -2.00
N GLU A 196 -1.63 6.10 -2.00
CA GLU A 196 -0.28 6.41 -2.47
C GLU A 196 0.76 5.44 -1.88
N ASN A 197 0.71 5.20 -0.57
CA ASN A 197 1.61 4.26 0.10
C ASN A 197 1.60 2.85 -0.53
N HIS A 198 0.44 2.37 -1.00
CA HIS A 198 0.33 1.09 -1.71
C HIS A 198 0.93 1.16 -3.10
N MET A 199 0.68 2.26 -3.80
CA MET A 199 1.19 2.45 -5.15
C MET A 199 2.72 2.51 -5.14
N HIS A 200 3.33 3.28 -4.22
CA HIS A 200 4.78 3.29 -4.04
C HIS A 200 5.36 1.92 -3.63
N GLN A 201 4.61 1.10 -2.88
CA GLN A 201 5.03 -0.28 -2.61
C GLN A 201 5.02 -1.15 -3.87
N ILE A 202 4.00 -1.03 -4.72
CA ILE A 202 3.92 -1.74 -6.00
C ILE A 202 5.07 -1.31 -6.91
N GLU A 203 5.36 -0.01 -6.99
CA GLU A 203 6.51 0.51 -7.75
C GLU A 203 7.84 -0.02 -7.22
N ALA A 204 8.00 -0.12 -5.90
CA ALA A 204 9.20 -0.69 -5.29
C ALA A 204 9.42 -2.16 -5.72
N LEU A 205 8.34 -2.93 -5.86
CA LEU A 205 8.35 -4.31 -6.35
C LEU A 205 8.68 -4.37 -7.85
N LEU A 206 7.98 -3.59 -8.69
CA LEU A 206 8.22 -3.56 -10.14
C LEU A 206 9.64 -3.12 -10.46
N ARG A 207 10.14 -2.10 -9.78
CA ARG A 207 11.52 -1.62 -9.86
C ARG A 207 12.54 -2.70 -9.51
N HIS A 208 12.24 -3.54 -8.52
CA HIS A 208 13.15 -4.60 -8.10
C HIS A 208 13.22 -5.75 -9.10
N ILE A 209 12.10 -6.07 -9.75
CA ILE A 209 12.03 -7.11 -10.77
C ILE A 209 12.80 -6.68 -12.02
N ASP A 210 12.48 -5.51 -12.56
CA ASP A 210 13.16 -4.96 -13.72
C ASP A 210 13.06 -3.43 -13.72
N TYR A 211 14.16 -2.79 -13.32
CA TYR A 211 14.25 -1.33 -13.26
C TYR A 211 14.08 -0.69 -14.65
N ASP A 212 14.71 -1.27 -15.67
CA ASP A 212 14.78 -0.69 -17.00
C ASP A 212 13.42 -0.80 -17.69
N LEU A 213 12.78 -1.97 -17.60
CA LEU A 213 11.43 -2.15 -18.10
C LEU A 213 10.45 -1.20 -17.41
N PHE A 214 10.46 -1.13 -16.07
CA PHE A 214 9.49 -0.32 -15.34
C PHE A 214 9.74 1.18 -15.51
N TRP A 215 10.91 1.69 -15.09
CA TRP A 215 11.14 3.14 -15.08
C TRP A 215 11.41 3.72 -16.47
N LYS A 216 12.26 3.08 -17.28
CA LYS A 216 12.64 3.66 -18.58
C LYS A 216 11.56 3.40 -19.64
N HIS A 217 11.06 2.17 -19.75
CA HIS A 217 10.18 1.80 -20.87
C HIS A 217 8.68 1.95 -20.59
N PHE A 218 8.23 1.62 -19.37
CA PHE A 218 6.82 1.69 -19.00
C PHE A 218 6.40 3.07 -18.48
N VAL A 219 7.11 3.62 -17.49
CA VAL A 219 6.85 4.97 -16.98
C VAL A 219 7.27 6.02 -18.02
N GLY A 220 8.40 5.79 -18.70
CA GLY A 220 9.01 6.77 -19.60
C GLY A 220 9.91 7.78 -18.88
N TYR A 221 10.43 7.41 -17.70
CA TYR A 221 11.35 8.23 -16.94
C TYR A 221 12.80 7.94 -17.33
N PHE A 222 13.44 8.91 -17.98
CA PHE A 222 14.85 8.84 -18.39
C PHE A 222 15.65 9.85 -17.59
N PRO A 223 16.32 9.46 -16.48
CA PRO A 223 17.13 10.41 -15.74
C PRO A 223 18.33 10.83 -16.61
N THR A 224 18.31 12.07 -17.11
CA THR A 224 19.48 12.70 -17.73
C THR A 224 20.46 13.13 -16.65
N GLY A 225 21.08 12.15 -15.98
CA GLY A 225 22.13 12.37 -14.99
C GLY A 225 21.65 13.05 -13.71
N GLN A 226 21.71 12.30 -12.60
CA GLN A 226 21.21 12.63 -11.27
C GLN A 226 19.68 12.49 -11.16
N TRP A 227 19.25 11.73 -10.16
CA TRP A 227 17.87 11.71 -9.70
C TRP A 227 17.45 13.15 -9.43
N SER A 228 16.67 13.75 -10.34
CA SER A 228 16.09 15.04 -10.04
C SER A 228 15.24 14.86 -8.78
N LYS A 229 15.59 15.64 -7.76
CA LYS A 229 14.90 15.67 -6.47
C LYS A 229 13.54 16.38 -6.55
N SER A 230 13.07 16.70 -7.75
CA SER A 230 11.84 17.46 -7.96
C SER A 230 10.93 16.75 -8.98
N PRO A 231 9.64 16.54 -8.67
CA PRO A 231 8.61 16.09 -9.62
C PRO A 231 8.51 16.94 -10.90
N THR A 232 9.13 18.12 -10.92
CA THR A 232 9.08 19.09 -12.02
C THR A 232 10.05 18.84 -13.17
N ASP A 233 11.10 18.01 -12.99
CA ASP A 233 12.05 17.67 -14.09
C ASP A 233 11.66 16.40 -14.85
N ILE A 234 10.42 15.95 -14.69
CA ILE A 234 9.93 14.75 -15.36
C ILE A 234 9.60 15.11 -16.80
N SER A 235 10.24 14.41 -17.76
CA SER A 235 9.99 14.57 -19.20
C SER A 235 8.49 14.58 -19.50
N LYS A 236 8.06 15.41 -20.47
CA LYS A 236 6.69 15.39 -20.99
C LYS A 236 6.35 14.06 -21.69
N ASP A 237 7.36 13.25 -22.02
CA ASP A 237 7.23 11.98 -22.73
C ASP A 237 6.86 10.79 -21.82
N ARG A 238 6.10 11.04 -20.75
CA ARG A 238 5.56 9.98 -19.87
C ARG A 238 4.65 9.06 -20.67
N ARG A 239 4.70 7.77 -20.37
CA ARG A 239 3.89 6.75 -21.05
C ARG A 239 2.74 6.29 -20.16
N CYS A 240 2.91 5.17 -19.47
CA CYS A 240 1.88 4.58 -18.64
C CYS A 240 1.85 5.12 -17.21
N GLY A 241 2.73 6.07 -16.88
CA GLY A 241 2.67 6.80 -15.62
C GLY A 241 3.18 6.04 -14.39
N TRP A 242 3.05 6.69 -13.24
CA TRP A 242 3.42 6.24 -11.88
C TRP A 242 2.44 6.85 -10.87
N SER A 243 2.67 6.66 -9.57
CA SER A 243 1.76 7.07 -8.48
C SER A 243 1.36 8.53 -8.62
N HIS A 244 2.33 9.43 -8.79
CA HIS A 244 2.16 10.88 -8.96
C HIS A 244 1.59 11.31 -10.31
N TYR A 245 1.81 10.53 -11.37
CA TYR A 245 1.35 10.89 -12.70
C TYR A 245 0.76 9.66 -13.38
N PRO A 246 -0.52 9.33 -13.15
CA PRO A 246 -1.17 8.22 -13.82
C PRO A 246 -1.20 8.42 -15.35
N PRO A 247 -1.56 7.39 -16.14
CA PRO A 247 -1.65 7.52 -17.60
C PRO A 247 -2.45 8.77 -18.02
N ASN A 248 -1.86 9.60 -18.88
CA ASN A 248 -2.42 10.86 -19.38
C ASN A 248 -2.61 11.98 -18.35
N ALA A 249 -2.01 11.91 -17.15
CA ALA A 249 -2.05 13.01 -16.20
C ALA A 249 -1.23 14.23 -16.67
N GLU A 250 -1.84 15.41 -16.62
CA GLU A 250 -1.20 16.68 -16.98
C GLU A 250 -0.39 17.29 -15.81
N SER A 251 -0.73 16.93 -14.58
CA SER A 251 -0.07 17.39 -13.35
C SER A 251 0.08 16.26 -12.34
N ASP A 252 0.82 16.55 -11.25
CA ASP A 252 0.77 15.75 -10.02
C ASP A 252 -0.64 15.81 -9.41
N TYR A 253 -0.99 14.84 -8.54
CA TYR A 253 -2.31 14.74 -7.92
C TYR A 253 -2.39 15.39 -6.52
#